data_AF-A0A6A5GLY1-F1
#
_entry.id   AF-A0A6A5GLY1-F1
#
_cell.length_a   1.000
_cell.length_b   1.000
_cell.length_c   1.000
_cell.angle_alpha   90.00
_cell.angle_beta   90.00
_cell.angle_gamma   90.00
#
_symmetry.space_group_name_H-M   'P 1'
#
loop_
_entity.id
_entity.type
_entity.pdbx_description
1 polymer ?
#
loop_
_entity_poly.entity_id
_entity_poly.type
_entity_poly.pdbx_seq_one_letter_code
_entity_poly.pdbx_strand_id
1 'polypeptide(L)' 'MVAAGLSEGAIAGILKIAATYKPKDDEPKRDAATSLAIIGKMFGELNEYIKSQSEGDQKVYHAIIEKKKAELIEAAQKQ' A
#
# COMPACT_ATOMS: atom_id res chain seq x y z
N MET A 1 -10.26 -15.84 -10.12
CA MET A 1 -10.53 -15.28 -8.78
C MET A 1 -9.67 -14.04 -8.61
N VAL A 2 -10.27 -12.89 -8.84
CA VAL A 2 -9.65 -11.56 -8.72
C VAL A 2 -9.40 -11.31 -7.23
N ALA A 3 -8.16 -11.47 -6.77
CA ALA A 3 -7.78 -11.74 -5.37
C ALA A 3 -8.09 -10.65 -4.32
N ALA A 4 -8.90 -9.65 -4.67
CA ALA A 4 -9.34 -8.59 -3.77
C ALA A 4 -10.74 -8.05 -4.09
N GLY A 5 -11.29 -8.32 -5.29
CA GLY A 5 -12.41 -7.55 -5.84
C GLY A 5 -12.00 -6.26 -6.55
N LEU A 6 -10.69 -5.97 -6.63
CA LEU A 6 -10.12 -4.88 -7.44
C LEU A 6 -9.98 -5.30 -8.90
N SER A 7 -10.30 -4.42 -9.84
CA SER A 7 -10.06 -4.65 -11.27
C SER A 7 -8.57 -4.91 -11.57
N GLU A 8 -8.28 -5.66 -12.63
CA GLU A 8 -6.91 -5.97 -13.04
C GLU A 8 -6.08 -4.71 -13.31
N GLY A 9 -6.70 -3.66 -13.85
CA GLY A 9 -6.07 -2.36 -14.06
C GLY A 9 -5.68 -1.69 -12.74
N ALA A 10 -6.59 -1.67 -11.75
CA ALA A 10 -6.32 -1.12 -10.43
C ALA A 10 -5.21 -1.91 -9.72
N ILE A 11 -5.23 -3.25 -9.80
CA ILE A 11 -4.18 -4.12 -9.24
C ILE A 11 -2.82 -3.80 -9.87
N ALA A 12 -2.76 -3.71 -11.20
CA ALA A 12 -1.52 -3.41 -11.91
C ALA A 12 -0.94 -2.05 -11.52
N GLY A 13 -1.78 -1.01 -11.40
CA GLY A 13 -1.35 0.31 -10.95
C GLY A 13 -0.87 0.32 -9.50
N ILE A 14 -1.60 -0.35 -8.60
CA ILE A 14 -1.20 -0.52 -7.19
C ILE A 14 0.17 -1.21 -7.10
N LEU A 15 0.37 -2.31 -7.82
CA LEU A 15 1.64 -3.03 -7.82
C LEU A 15 2.79 -2.18 -8.38
N LYS A 16 2.53 -1.39 -9.43
CA LYS A 16 3.52 -0.48 -10.01
C LYS A 16 3.95 0.59 -9.01
N ILE A 17 3.00 1.20 -8.30
CA ILE A 17 3.30 2.17 -7.24
C ILE A 17 4.05 1.48 -6.10
N ALA A 18 3.58 0.34 -5.60
CA ALA A 18 4.26 -0.37 -4.51
C ALA A 18 5.70 -0.77 -4.87
N ALA A 19 5.96 -1.10 -6.15
CA ALA A 19 7.30 -1.46 -6.63
C ALA A 19 8.31 -0.29 -6.54
N THR A 20 7.87 0.97 -6.64
CA THR A 20 8.78 2.14 -6.52
C THR A 20 9.29 2.32 -5.09
N TYR A 21 8.58 1.78 -4.10
CA TYR A 21 8.88 1.91 -2.68
C TYR A 21 9.64 0.72 -2.07
N LYS A 22 9.77 -0.37 -2.83
CA LYS A 22 10.55 -1.52 -2.38
C LYS A 22 11.99 -1.08 -2.09
N PRO A 23 12.58 -1.53 -0.97
CA PRO A 23 13.99 -1.30 -0.71
C PRO A 23 14.80 -1.95 -1.84
N LYS A 24 15.81 -1.24 -2.33
CA LYS A 24 16.81 -1.83 -3.21
C LYS A 24 17.70 -2.77 -2.40
N ASP A 25 18.20 -3.83 -3.03
CA ASP A 25 19.07 -4.81 -2.36
C ASP A 25 20.35 -4.19 -1.76
N ASP A 26 20.84 -3.09 -2.35
CA ASP A 26 22.00 -2.33 -1.85
C ASP A 26 21.66 -1.24 -0.81
N GLU A 27 20.39 -1.05 -0.43
CA GLU A 27 20.04 -0.05 0.59
C GLU A 27 20.28 -0.58 2.02
N PRO A 28 20.87 0.25 2.90
CA PRO A 28 21.00 -0.10 4.31
C PRO A 28 19.62 -0.39 4.92
N LYS A 29 19.59 -1.32 5.86
CA LYS A 29 18.36 -1.72 6.54
C LYS A 29 17.70 -0.48 7.15
N ARG A 30 16.48 -0.19 6.67
CA ARG A 30 15.71 0.97 7.12
C ARG A 30 15.21 0.72 8.53
N ASP A 31 15.38 1.71 9.40
CA ASP A 31 14.83 1.66 10.75
C ASP A 31 13.29 1.70 10.72
N ALA A 32 12.63 1.35 11.82
CA ALA A 32 11.17 1.22 11.86
C ALA A 32 10.47 2.54 11.48
N ALA A 33 10.98 3.67 11.98
CA ALA A 33 10.45 4.99 11.67
C ALA A 33 10.57 5.36 10.17
N THR A 34 11.72 5.07 9.56
CA THR A 34 11.93 5.31 8.12
C THR A 34 11.02 4.43 7.27
N SER A 35 10.88 3.15 7.65
CA SER A 35 10.01 2.20 6.97
C SER A 35 8.54 2.63 7.04
N LEU A 36 8.06 3.06 8.21
CA LEU A 36 6.70 3.59 8.39
C LEU A 36 6.46 4.87 7.58
N ALA A 37 7.42 5.80 7.55
CA ALA A 37 7.31 7.02 6.77
C ALA A 37 7.19 6.73 5.26
N ILE A 38 7.96 5.76 4.76
CA ILE A 38 7.92 5.33 3.35
C ILE A 38 6.59 4.64 3.03
N ILE A 39 6.12 3.73 3.90
CA ILE A 39 4.82 3.09 3.74
C ILE A 39 3.69 4.13 3.78
N GLY A 40 3.79 5.14 4.64
CA GLY A 40 2.86 6.27 4.69
C GLY A 40 2.79 7.04 3.38
N LYS A 41 3.94 7.36 2.78
CA LYS A 41 4.02 7.99 1.45
C LYS A 41 3.41 7.11 0.36
N MET A 42 3.75 5.82 0.35
CA MET A 42 3.19 4.84 -0.58
C MET A 42 1.66 4.79 -0.49
N PHE A 43 1.10 4.72 0.72
CA PHE A 43 -0.36 4.77 0.89
C PHE A 43 -0.97 6.10 0.44
N GLY A 44 -0.26 7.22 0.58
CA GLY A 44 -0.67 8.51 0.03
C GLY A 44 -0.85 8.46 -1.48
N GLU A 45 0.19 8.02 -2.21
CA GLU A 45 0.13 7.90 -3.67
C GLU A 45 -0.90 6.88 -4.15
N LEU A 46 -0.99 5.73 -3.49
CA LEU A 46 -2.00 4.72 -3.81
C LEU A 46 -3.43 5.26 -3.60
N ASN A 47 -3.63 6.11 -2.58
CA ASN A 47 -4.92 6.76 -2.31
C ASN A 47 -5.24 7.86 -3.33
N GLU A 48 -4.25 8.51 -3.93
CA GLU A 48 -4.46 9.43 -5.04
C GLU A 48 -4.79 8.66 -6.33
N TYR A 49 -4.04 7.59 -6.60
CA TYR A 49 -4.26 6.72 -7.75
C TYR A 49 -5.66 6.11 -7.74
N ILE A 50 -6.11 5.55 -6.61
CA ILE A 50 -7.40 4.86 -6.55
C ILE A 50 -8.59 5.79 -6.82
N LYS A 51 -8.48 7.10 -6.51
CA LYS A 51 -9.54 8.09 -6.81
C LYS A 51 -9.84 8.20 -8.30
N SER A 52 -8.87 7.84 -9.16
CA SER A 52 -9.05 7.79 -10.61
C SER A 52 -9.71 6.49 -11.11
N GLN A 53 -9.80 5.47 -10.25
CA GLN A 53 -10.40 4.17 -10.57
C GLN A 53 -11.91 4.17 -10.27
N SER A 54 -12.61 3.11 -10.67
CA SER A 54 -14.06 2.99 -10.45
C SER A 54 -14.43 2.98 -8.95
N GLU A 55 -15.65 3.38 -8.60
CA GLU A 55 -16.14 3.39 -7.21
C GLU A 55 -16.05 2.02 -6.53
N GLY A 56 -16.24 0.93 -7.28
CA GLY A 56 -16.05 -0.43 -6.78
C GLY A 56 -14.61 -0.68 -6.32
N ASP A 57 -13.64 -0.29 -7.15
CA ASP A 57 -12.22 -0.42 -6.84
C ASP A 57 -11.82 0.46 -5.66
N GLN A 58 -12.34 1.69 -5.60
CA GLN A 58 -12.11 2.58 -4.46
C GLN A 58 -12.56 1.94 -3.15
N LYS A 59 -13.81 1.47 -3.07
CA LYS A 59 -14.36 0.85 -1.86
C LYS A 59 -13.54 -0.36 -1.40
N VAL A 60 -13.20 -1.23 -2.35
CA VAL A 60 -12.40 -2.43 -2.06
C VAL A 60 -11.00 -2.05 -1.57
N TYR A 61 -10.33 -1.13 -2.25
CA TYR A 61 -9.01 -0.66 -1.87
C TYR A 61 -9.00 -0.05 -0.46
N HIS A 62 -9.97 0.81 -0.15
CA HIS A 62 -10.07 1.44 1.18
C HIS A 62 -10.21 0.39 2.28
N ALA A 63 -11.10 -0.60 2.10
CA ALA A 63 -11.27 -1.69 3.06
C ALA A 63 -9.97 -2.49 3.28
N ILE A 64 -9.19 -2.72 2.22
CA ILE A 64 -7.91 -3.43 2.32
C ILE A 64 -6.85 -2.58 3.03
N ILE A 65 -6.75 -1.30 2.69
CA ILE A 65 -5.75 -0.39 3.27
C ILE A 65 -6.02 -0.09 4.73
N GLU A 66 -7.27 0.08 5.15
CA GLU A 66 -7.60 0.26 6.57
C GLU A 66 -7.13 -0.94 7.39
N LYS A 67 -7.42 -2.17 6.93
CA LYS A 67 -6.94 -3.38 7.58
C LYS A 67 -5.42 -3.45 7.60
N LYS A 68 -4.76 -3.19 6.47
CA LYS A 68 -3.29 -3.25 6.38
C LYS A 68 -2.61 -2.19 7.26
N LYS A 69 -3.16 -0.98 7.35
CA LYS A 69 -2.66 0.06 8.26
C LYS A 69 -2.77 -0.36 9.72
N ALA A 70 -3.91 -0.94 10.12
CA ALA A 70 -4.07 -1.45 11.48
C ALA A 70 -3.04 -2.56 11.80
N GLU A 71 -2.84 -3.52 10.90
CA GLU A 71 -1.83 -4.57 11.05
C GLU A 71 -0.40 -3.99 11.16
N LEU A 72 -0.07 -2.96 10.38
CA LEU A 72 1.24 -2.30 10.43
C LEU A 72 1.46 -1.53 11.74
N ILE A 73 0.43 -0.84 12.24
CA ILE A 73 0.48 -0.16 13.53
C ILE A 73 0.65 -1.18 14.65
N GLU A 74 -0.12 -2.27 14.63
CA GLU A 74 0.00 -3.34 15.64
C GLU A 74 1.40 -4.00 15.59
N ALA A 75 1.92 -4.28 14.40
CA ALA A 75 3.26 -4.83 14.23
C ALA A 75 4.36 -3.87 14.72
N ALA A 76 4.20 -2.56 14.51
CA ALA A 76 5.14 -1.55 14.99
C ALA A 76 5.10 -1.38 16.52
N GLN A 77 3.96 -1.65 17.17
CA GLN A 77 3.84 -1.62 18.64
C GLN A 77 4.34 -2.90 19.33
N LYS A 78 4.49 -4.00 18.59
CA LYS A 78 5.01 -5.28 19.10
C LYS A 78 6.53 -5.43 18.92
N GLN A 79 7.22 -4.45 18.32
CA GLN A 79 8.69 -4.37 18.24
C GLN A 79 9.26 -3.63 19.44
#